data_AF-A0A966U8A0-F1
#
_entry.id   AF-A0A966U8A0-F1
#
_cell.length_a   1.000
_cell.length_b   1.000
_cell.length_c   1.000
_cell.angle_alpha   90.00
_cell.angle_beta   90.00
_cell.angle_gamma   90.00
#
_symmetry.space_group_name_H-M   'P 1'
#
loop_
_entity.id
_entity.type
_entity.pdbx_description
1 polymer ?
#
loop_
_entity_poly.entity_id
_entity_poly.type
_entity_poly.pdbx_seq_one_letter_code
_entity_poly.pdbx_strand_id
1 'polypeptide(L)'
;MSVTESPLVDPEVVARVLAKGRSTGAEFAEIFVEDKRSTSAGLDDNKVEQVNSGRDRGAGIRVIAGETTGFAHTSDLSERGLLAAAEAAAQAARQGDGGVHKIALQPLLRHPVNTVRTSPDTVAKATKVELLMRANDAARSLDSAIVQVSAGYGDSIKRILVANSEGVFSADTQVRTLFRISAIANGDAGMQTGYQSLG
;
A
#
# COMPACT_ATOMS: atom_id res chain seq x y z
N MET A 1 3.60 1.64 24.72
CA MET A 1 4.45 0.44 24.65
C MET A 1 4.55 0.07 23.18
N SER A 2 5.71 0.32 22.56
CA SER A 2 5.95 -0.07 21.15
C SER A 2 6.04 -1.59 21.12
N VAL A 3 5.03 -2.24 20.56
CA VAL A 3 5.19 -3.62 20.09
C VAL A 3 6.18 -3.51 18.93
N THR A 4 7.44 -3.90 19.14
CA THR A 4 8.39 -4.11 18.04
C THR A 4 7.86 -5.28 17.22
N GLU A 5 6.98 -4.95 16.27
CA GLU A 5 6.48 -5.88 15.27
C GLU A 5 7.66 -6.46 14.49
N SER A 6 7.69 -7.77 14.29
CA SER A 6 8.73 -8.41 13.47
C SER A 6 8.77 -7.78 12.08
N PRO A 7 9.96 -7.50 11.52
CA PRO A 7 10.10 -6.88 10.21
C PRO A 7 9.51 -7.78 9.11
N LEU A 8 9.07 -7.19 8.00
CA LEU A 8 8.48 -7.93 6.87
C LEU A 8 9.45 -8.94 6.24
N VAL A 9 10.75 -8.65 6.34
CA VAL A 9 11.87 -9.49 5.90
C VAL A 9 12.98 -9.35 6.94
N ASP A 10 13.69 -10.45 7.21
CA ASP A 10 14.84 -10.47 8.11
C ASP A 10 15.93 -9.48 7.64
N PRO A 11 16.47 -8.62 8.52
CA PRO A 11 17.55 -7.69 8.18
C PRO A 11 18.77 -8.36 7.53
N GLU A 12 19.13 -9.58 7.90
CA GLU A 12 20.25 -10.31 7.28
C GLU A 12 19.94 -10.71 5.84
N VAL A 13 18.71 -11.14 5.57
CA VAL A 13 18.25 -11.43 4.20
C VAL A 13 18.27 -10.14 3.37
N VAL A 14 17.77 -9.03 3.93
CA VAL A 14 17.82 -7.72 3.28
C VAL A 14 19.26 -7.31 2.94
N ALA A 15 20.20 -7.48 3.86
CA ALA A 15 21.61 -7.16 3.61
C ALA A 15 22.20 -8.00 2.46
N ARG A 16 21.87 -9.30 2.39
CA ARG A 16 22.31 -10.18 1.28
C ARG A 16 21.68 -9.78 -0.05
N VAL A 17 20.41 -9.40 -0.05
CA VAL A 17 19.68 -8.91 -1.24
C VAL A 17 20.29 -7.62 -1.78
N LEU A 18 20.61 -6.66 -0.91
CA LEU A 18 21.27 -5.42 -1.32
C LEU A 18 22.70 -5.65 -1.80
N ALA A 19 23.45 -6.55 -1.15
CA ALA A 19 24.79 -6.95 -1.60
C ALA A 19 24.74 -7.62 -2.98
N LYS A 20 23.70 -8.42 -3.25
CA LYS A 20 23.43 -9.01 -4.56
C LYS A 20 23.09 -7.94 -5.60
N GLY A 21 22.26 -6.95 -5.27
CA GLY A 21 21.97 -5.81 -6.15
C GLY A 21 23.24 -5.04 -6.57
N ARG A 22 24.25 -4.97 -5.69
CA ARG A 22 25.53 -4.31 -5.98
C ARG A 22 26.58 -5.20 -6.64
N SER A 23 26.31 -6.48 -6.88
CA SER A 23 27.35 -7.42 -7.33
C SER A 23 27.88 -7.18 -8.75
N THR A 24 27.28 -6.26 -9.51
CA THR A 24 27.71 -5.86 -10.86
C THR A 24 28.41 -4.49 -10.87
N GLY A 25 28.78 -3.95 -9.70
CA GLY A 25 29.49 -2.66 -9.59
C GLY A 25 28.60 -1.43 -9.41
N ALA A 26 27.31 -1.62 -9.17
CA ALA A 26 26.37 -0.53 -8.93
C ALA A 26 26.74 0.31 -7.69
N GLU A 27 26.54 1.63 -7.76
CA GLU A 27 26.77 2.53 -6.62
C GLU A 27 25.67 2.39 -5.57
N PHE A 28 24.44 2.10 -5.99
CA PHE A 28 23.28 2.08 -5.11
C PHE A 28 22.36 0.88 -5.36
N ALA A 29 21.83 0.31 -4.27
CA ALA A 29 20.74 -0.66 -4.29
C ALA A 29 19.73 -0.33 -3.20
N GLU A 30 18.44 -0.52 -3.50
CA GLU A 30 17.33 -0.34 -2.57
C GLU A 30 16.33 -1.49 -2.73
N ILE A 31 15.76 -1.93 -1.60
CA ILE A 31 14.60 -2.81 -1.55
C ILE A 31 13.43 -2.07 -0.89
N PHE A 32 12.28 -2.11 -1.55
CA PHE A 32 10.99 -1.72 -0.99
C PHE A 32 10.13 -2.99 -0.87
N VAL A 33 9.64 -3.30 0.32
CA VAL A 33 8.76 -4.44 0.60
C VAL A 33 7.42 -3.92 1.09
N GLU A 34 6.32 -4.50 0.61
CA GLU A 34 4.97 -4.17 1.04
C GLU A 34 4.15 -5.44 1.36
N ASP A 35 3.32 -5.33 2.40
CA ASP A 35 2.22 -6.25 2.71
C ASP A 35 0.98 -5.41 3.05
N LYS A 36 0.04 -5.37 2.11
CA LYS A 36 -1.17 -4.56 2.17
C LYS A 36 -2.39 -5.45 2.24
N ARG A 37 -3.23 -5.24 3.25
CA ARG A 37 -4.59 -5.78 3.29
C ARG A 37 -5.56 -4.66 3.02
N SER A 38 -6.59 -4.93 2.21
CA SER A 38 -7.61 -3.94 1.87
C SER A 38 -9.01 -4.54 1.91
N THR A 39 -9.98 -3.71 2.27
CA THR A 39 -11.41 -4.00 2.11
C THR A 39 -12.05 -2.84 1.39
N SER A 40 -12.93 -3.10 0.43
CA SER A 40 -13.78 -2.08 -0.17
C SER A 40 -15.21 -2.58 -0.33
N ALA A 41 -16.16 -1.66 -0.25
CA ALA A 41 -17.56 -1.93 -0.52
C ALA A 41 -18.16 -0.77 -1.31
N GLY A 42 -19.00 -1.10 -2.28
CA GLY A 42 -19.69 -0.15 -3.14
C GLY A 42 -21.20 -0.35 -3.08
N LEU A 43 -21.92 0.75 -2.98
CA LEU A 43 -23.36 0.81 -3.12
C LEU A 43 -23.69 1.67 -4.34
N ASP A 44 -24.60 1.17 -5.17
CA ASP A 44 -25.24 1.94 -6.21
C ASP A 44 -26.74 1.67 -6.18
N ASP A 45 -27.53 2.73 -6.20
CA ASP A 45 -29.00 2.70 -6.26
C ASP A 45 -29.68 1.66 -5.33
N ASN A 46 -29.60 1.90 -4.02
CA ASN A 46 -30.16 1.05 -2.94
C ASN A 46 -29.56 -0.36 -2.83
N LYS A 47 -28.62 -0.74 -3.70
CA LYS A 47 -28.04 -2.07 -3.73
C LYS A 47 -26.54 -2.02 -3.50
N VAL A 48 -26.08 -2.91 -2.64
CA VAL A 48 -24.65 -3.16 -2.47
C VAL A 48 -24.20 -4.02 -3.63
N GLU A 49 -23.42 -3.44 -4.53
CA GLU A 49 -22.99 -4.10 -5.77
C GLU A 49 -21.77 -4.98 -5.54
N GLN A 50 -20.82 -4.54 -4.70
CA GLN A 50 -19.54 -5.24 -4.52
C GLN A 50 -19.02 -5.10 -3.09
N VAL A 51 -18.50 -6.20 -2.55
CA VAL A 51 -17.70 -6.23 -1.32
C VAL A 51 -16.43 -7.02 -1.61
N ASN A 52 -15.31 -6.31 -1.71
CA ASN A 52 -14.01 -6.87 -2.04
C ASN A 52 -13.11 -6.87 -0.81
N SER A 53 -12.29 -7.91 -0.69
CA SER A 53 -11.15 -7.91 0.23
C SER A 53 -9.95 -8.51 -0.47
N GLY A 54 -8.80 -7.85 -0.34
CA GLY A 54 -7.58 -8.24 -1.02
C GLY A 54 -6.38 -8.23 -0.09
N ARG A 55 -5.33 -8.92 -0.51
CA ARG A 55 -4.01 -8.80 0.08
C ARG A 55 -2.97 -8.75 -1.03
N ASP A 56 -2.25 -7.64 -1.11
CA ASP A 56 -1.13 -7.44 -2.03
C ASP A 56 0.16 -7.57 -1.23
N ARG A 57 1.08 -8.44 -1.68
CA ARG A 57 2.37 -8.64 -1.02
C ARG A 57 3.46 -8.79 -2.07
N GLY A 58 4.56 -8.07 -1.88
CA GLY A 58 5.68 -8.12 -2.81
C GLY A 58 6.83 -7.19 -2.44
N ALA A 59 7.90 -7.30 -3.21
CA ALA A 59 9.08 -6.47 -3.08
C ALA A 59 9.49 -5.93 -4.46
N GLY A 60 9.94 -4.69 -4.48
CA GLY A 60 10.64 -4.06 -5.60
C GLY A 60 12.09 -3.81 -5.22
N ILE A 61 13.00 -4.06 -6.16
CA ILE A 61 14.43 -3.83 -5.98
C ILE A 61 14.90 -2.90 -7.08
N ARG A 62 15.54 -1.80 -6.68
CA ARG A 62 16.13 -0.80 -7.59
C ARG A 62 17.65 -0.83 -7.43
N VAL A 63 18.36 -0.83 -8.55
CA VAL A 63 19.82 -0.78 -8.62
C VAL A 63 20.22 0.37 -9.55
N ILE A 64 21.21 1.17 -9.15
CA ILE A 64 21.70 2.31 -9.94
C ILE A 64 23.21 2.13 -10.17
N ALA A 65 23.62 2.18 -11.43
CA ALA A 65 25.00 2.14 -11.88
C ALA A 65 25.24 3.27 -12.90
N GLY A 66 25.95 4.32 -12.51
CA GLY A 66 26.12 5.54 -13.29
C GLY A 66 24.76 6.17 -13.64
N GLU A 67 24.48 6.27 -14.94
CA GLU A 67 23.21 6.79 -15.46
C GLU A 67 22.15 5.70 -15.70
N THR A 68 22.49 4.42 -15.52
CA THR A 68 21.54 3.30 -15.72
C THR A 68 20.83 2.94 -14.42
N THR A 69 19.52 2.75 -14.50
CA THR A 69 18.71 2.18 -13.41
C THR A 69 18.14 0.83 -13.83
N GLY A 70 18.43 -0.21 -13.05
CA GLY A 70 17.81 -1.53 -13.15
C GLY A 70 16.72 -1.68 -12.09
N PHE A 71 15.61 -2.34 -12.46
CA PHE A 71 14.50 -2.58 -11.56
C PHE A 71 13.92 -3.98 -11.77
N ALA A 72 13.55 -4.64 -10.69
CA ALA A 72 12.82 -5.89 -10.70
C ALA A 72 11.86 -5.96 -9.52
N HIS A 73 10.83 -6.80 -9.63
CA HIS A 73 9.86 -7.01 -8.57
C HIS A 73 9.51 -8.49 -8.42
N THR A 74 9.01 -8.87 -7.25
CA THR A 74 8.59 -10.25 -6.94
C THR A 74 7.47 -10.26 -5.90
N SER A 75 6.54 -11.20 -6.00
CA SER A 75 5.57 -11.52 -4.94
C SER A 75 6.09 -12.59 -3.96
N ASP A 76 7.20 -13.25 -4.30
CA ASP A 76 7.89 -14.23 -3.46
C ASP A 76 8.86 -13.52 -2.52
N LEU A 77 8.41 -13.28 -1.28
CA LEU A 77 9.24 -12.67 -0.23
C LEU A 77 10.18 -13.66 0.48
N SER A 78 10.34 -14.88 -0.02
CA SER A 78 11.42 -15.75 0.45
C SER A 78 12.77 -15.17 0.04
N GLU A 79 13.82 -15.53 0.79
CA GLU A 79 15.19 -15.13 0.44
C GLU A 79 15.54 -15.47 -1.02
N ARG A 80 15.13 -16.65 -1.51
CA ARG A 80 15.33 -17.06 -2.90
C ARG A 80 14.66 -16.09 -3.88
N GLY A 81 13.39 -15.74 -3.66
CA GLY A 81 12.64 -14.83 -4.52
C GLY A 81 13.24 -13.43 -4.55
N LEU A 82 13.65 -12.92 -3.38
CA LEU A 82 14.27 -11.62 -3.25
C LEU A 82 15.66 -11.55 -3.91
N LEU A 83 16.49 -12.59 -3.74
CA LEU A 83 17.80 -12.67 -4.39
C LEU A 83 17.67 -12.78 -5.92
N ALA A 84 16.67 -13.50 -6.42
CA ALA A 84 16.40 -13.59 -7.86
C ALA A 84 16.00 -12.23 -8.46
N ALA A 85 15.14 -11.47 -7.75
CA ALA A 85 14.79 -10.12 -8.16
C ALA A 85 16.00 -9.16 -8.08
N ALA A 86 16.85 -9.28 -7.06
CA ALA A 86 18.07 -8.47 -6.95
C ALA A 86 19.02 -8.72 -8.12
N GLU A 87 19.22 -9.99 -8.48
CA GLU A 87 20.04 -10.37 -9.63
C GLU A 87 19.49 -9.76 -10.93
N ALA A 88 18.18 -9.88 -11.17
CA ALA A 88 17.55 -9.33 -12.36
C ALA A 88 17.72 -7.80 -12.45
N ALA A 89 17.54 -7.08 -11.33
CA ALA A 89 17.77 -5.64 -11.26
C ALA A 89 19.25 -5.28 -11.51
N ALA A 90 20.18 -6.04 -10.92
CA ALA A 90 21.63 -5.81 -11.09
C ALA A 90 22.10 -6.04 -12.54
N GLN A 91 21.56 -7.05 -13.22
CA GLN A 91 21.85 -7.31 -14.64
C GLN A 91 21.28 -6.21 -15.54
N ALA A 92 20.07 -5.72 -15.24
CA ALA A 92 19.45 -4.63 -15.99
C ALA A 92 20.21 -3.29 -15.83
N ALA A 93 20.85 -3.06 -14.68
CA ALA A 93 21.64 -1.86 -14.42
C ALA A 93 23.07 -1.93 -14.99
N ARG A 94 23.54 -3.11 -15.42
CA ARG A 94 24.97 -3.39 -15.63
C ARG A 94 25.60 -2.46 -16.67
N GLN A 95 26.68 -1.76 -16.28
CA GLN A 95 27.58 -1.02 -17.17
C GLN A 95 29.03 -1.57 -17.19
N GLY A 96 29.37 -2.60 -16.41
CA GLY A 96 30.74 -3.12 -16.31
C GLY A 96 30.94 -4.15 -15.21
N ASP A 97 32.20 -4.34 -14.77
CA ASP A 97 32.57 -5.21 -13.64
C ASP A 97 32.71 -4.38 -12.35
N GLY A 98 32.15 -4.88 -11.24
CA GLY A 98 32.42 -4.34 -9.92
C GLY A 98 32.12 -5.35 -8.79
N GLY A 99 32.49 -4.99 -7.57
CA GLY A 99 32.61 -5.92 -6.43
C GLY A 99 31.40 -5.96 -5.49
N VAL A 100 31.30 -7.05 -4.72
CA VAL A 100 30.30 -7.22 -3.65
C VAL A 100 30.79 -6.53 -2.37
N HIS A 101 29.97 -5.67 -1.78
CA HIS A 101 30.27 -4.99 -0.51
C HIS A 101 29.31 -5.42 0.60
N LYS A 102 29.83 -5.59 1.81
CA LYS A 102 29.02 -5.82 3.01
C LYS A 102 28.33 -4.52 3.41
N ILE A 103 27.00 -4.55 3.54
CA ILE A 103 26.18 -3.39 3.92
C ILE A 103 25.79 -3.52 5.39
N ALA A 104 26.09 -2.50 6.18
CA ALA A 104 25.65 -2.40 7.57
C ALA A 104 24.36 -1.59 7.63
N LEU A 105 23.26 -2.26 7.98
CA LEU A 105 21.94 -1.64 8.09
C LEU A 105 21.74 -1.04 9.48
N GLN A 106 21.16 0.16 9.53
CA GLN A 106 20.86 0.87 10.75
C GLN A 106 19.36 1.22 10.79
N PRO A 107 18.66 0.92 11.90
CA PRO A 107 17.26 1.32 12.07
C PRO A 107 17.11 2.85 12.05
N LEU A 108 16.19 3.35 11.22
CA LEU A 108 15.78 4.76 11.27
C LEU A 108 14.44 4.89 12.01
N LEU A 109 14.44 5.63 13.13
CA LEU A 109 13.24 5.92 13.92
C LEU A 109 12.28 6.83 13.13
N ARG A 110 10.99 6.49 13.18
CA ARG A 110 9.89 7.28 12.59
C ARG A 110 8.89 7.69 13.67
N HIS A 111 8.22 8.81 13.44
CA HIS A 111 7.05 9.23 14.21
C HIS A 111 5.76 8.79 13.51
N PRO A 112 4.82 8.12 14.22
CA PRO A 112 3.52 7.80 13.65
C PRO A 112 2.72 9.09 13.40
N VAL A 113 2.21 9.24 12.18
CA VAL A 113 1.48 10.45 11.75
C VAL A 113 0.04 10.48 12.30
N ASN A 114 -0.56 9.32 12.56
CA ASN A 114 -1.95 9.20 13.01
C ASN A 114 -2.07 8.18 14.15
N THR A 115 -2.95 8.47 15.12
CA THR A 115 -3.31 7.50 16.17
C THR A 115 -4.51 6.68 15.69
N VAL A 116 -4.29 5.38 15.49
CA VAL A 116 -5.36 4.45 15.10
C VAL A 116 -6.12 4.04 16.35
N ARG A 117 -7.33 4.59 16.53
CA ARG A 117 -8.22 4.25 17.67
C ARG A 117 -8.89 2.88 17.50
N THR A 118 -9.30 2.57 16.27
CA THR A 118 -9.94 1.30 15.90
C THR A 118 -9.30 0.82 14.62
N SER A 119 -8.76 -0.40 14.64
CA SER A 119 -8.15 -0.99 13.46
C SER A 119 -9.24 -1.47 12.50
N PRO A 120 -9.15 -1.18 11.19
CA PRO A 120 -10.22 -1.54 10.25
C PRO A 120 -10.37 -3.06 10.05
N ASP A 121 -9.35 -3.86 10.35
CA ASP A 121 -9.41 -5.32 10.29
C ASP A 121 -10.19 -5.96 11.46
N THR A 122 -10.38 -5.23 12.57
CA THR A 122 -11.23 -5.66 13.69
C THR A 122 -12.71 -5.31 13.47
N VAL A 123 -13.04 -4.56 12.41
CA VAL A 123 -14.42 -4.16 12.08
C VAL A 123 -15.02 -5.16 11.10
N ALA A 124 -16.16 -5.74 11.45
CA ALA A 124 -16.86 -6.69 10.60
C ALA A 124 -17.27 -6.07 9.24
N LYS A 125 -17.18 -6.86 8.16
CA LYS A 125 -17.59 -6.42 6.82
C LYS A 125 -19.06 -5.98 6.77
N ALA A 126 -19.95 -6.66 7.51
CA ALA A 126 -21.35 -6.28 7.63
C ALA A 126 -21.52 -4.85 8.14
N THR A 127 -20.80 -4.46 9.20
CA THR A 127 -20.82 -3.09 9.73
C THR A 127 -20.35 -2.05 8.69
N LYS A 128 -19.36 -2.40 7.87
CA LYS A 128 -18.88 -1.52 6.77
C LYS A 128 -19.94 -1.34 5.69
N VAL A 129 -20.69 -2.40 5.38
CA VAL A 129 -21.81 -2.37 4.43
C VAL A 129 -23.01 -1.61 4.99
N GLU A 130 -23.35 -1.80 6.26
CA GLU A 130 -24.42 -1.07 6.95
C GLU A 130 -24.19 0.45 6.91
N LEU A 131 -22.93 0.92 6.97
CA LEU A 131 -22.61 2.33 6.79
C LEU A 131 -23.02 2.87 5.42
N LEU A 132 -22.88 2.07 4.35
CA LEU A 132 -23.30 2.46 3.01
C LEU A 132 -24.82 2.58 2.91
N MET A 133 -25.56 1.61 3.45
CA MET A 133 -27.02 1.62 3.46
C MET A 133 -27.54 2.82 4.26
N ARG A 134 -26.98 3.07 5.44
CA ARG A 134 -27.31 4.26 6.26
C ARG A 134 -27.07 5.57 5.51
N ALA A 135 -25.98 5.67 4.74
CA ALA A 135 -25.69 6.85 3.95
C ALA A 135 -26.65 7.03 2.76
N ASN A 136 -27.03 5.93 2.10
CA ASN A 136 -28.06 5.92 1.05
C ASN A 136 -29.41 6.42 1.59
N ASP A 137 -29.86 5.85 2.70
CA ASP A 137 -31.15 6.19 3.29
C ASP A 137 -31.16 7.64 3.79
N ALA A 138 -30.09 8.07 4.44
CA ALA A 138 -29.92 9.45 4.87
C ALA A 138 -29.98 10.42 3.69
N ALA A 139 -29.24 10.17 2.61
CA ALA A 139 -29.26 11.04 1.44
C ALA A 139 -30.67 11.13 0.83
N ARG A 140 -31.33 9.99 0.57
CA ARG A 140 -32.69 9.98 -0.03
C ARG A 140 -33.76 10.58 0.86
N SER A 141 -33.57 10.57 2.18
CA SER A 141 -34.52 11.18 3.12
C SER A 141 -34.50 12.72 3.11
N LEU A 142 -33.47 13.34 2.51
CA LEU A 142 -33.34 14.81 2.50
C LEU A 142 -34.30 15.48 1.52
N ASP A 143 -34.44 14.93 0.31
CA ASP A 143 -35.29 15.50 -0.73
C ASP A 143 -35.69 14.45 -1.76
N SER A 144 -36.96 14.45 -2.18
CA SER A 144 -37.50 13.60 -3.24
C SER A 144 -36.84 13.81 -4.62
N ALA A 145 -36.19 14.95 -4.83
CA ALA A 145 -35.42 15.23 -6.03
C ALA A 145 -34.20 14.30 -6.17
N ILE A 146 -33.72 13.66 -5.09
CA ILE A 146 -32.58 12.74 -5.14
C ILE A 146 -33.00 11.42 -5.80
N VAL A 147 -32.61 11.28 -7.07
CA VAL A 147 -32.97 10.14 -7.91
C VAL A 147 -31.95 9.00 -7.83
N GLN A 148 -30.66 9.33 -7.64
CA GLN A 148 -29.59 8.32 -7.54
C GLN A 148 -28.66 8.63 -6.37
N VAL A 149 -28.21 7.58 -5.68
CA VAL A 149 -27.16 7.65 -4.67
C VAL A 149 -26.16 6.54 -4.91
N SER A 150 -24.88 6.89 -4.88
CA SER A 150 -23.78 5.93 -4.87
C SER A 150 -22.90 6.23 -3.65
N ALA A 151 -22.48 5.18 -2.94
CA ALA A 151 -21.61 5.29 -1.78
C ALA A 151 -20.45 4.30 -1.88
N GLY A 152 -19.30 4.68 -1.31
CA GLY A 152 -18.11 3.86 -1.32
C GLY A 152 -17.42 3.89 0.03
N TYR A 153 -17.06 2.71 0.51
CA TYR A 153 -16.20 2.52 1.66
C TYR A 153 -14.91 1.82 1.19
N GLY A 154 -13.76 2.26 1.71
CA GLY A 154 -12.49 1.59 1.50
C GLY A 154 -11.62 1.70 2.74
N ASP A 155 -10.94 0.61 3.11
CA ASP A 155 -9.86 0.64 4.09
C ASP A 155 -8.64 -0.16 3.63
N SER A 156 -7.50 0.17 4.22
CA SER A 156 -6.30 -0.66 4.11
C SER A 156 -5.40 -0.55 5.33
N ILE A 157 -4.72 -1.64 5.62
CA ILE A 157 -3.57 -1.70 6.53
C ILE A 157 -2.38 -2.13 5.68
N LYS A 158 -1.38 -1.26 5.59
CA LYS A 158 -0.23 -1.43 4.70
C LYS A 158 1.06 -1.36 5.50
N ARG A 159 1.74 -2.49 5.62
CA ARG A 159 3.08 -2.56 6.20
C ARG A 159 4.08 -2.37 5.07
N ILE A 160 5.08 -1.51 5.28
CA ILE A 160 6.18 -1.30 4.35
C ILE A 160 7.52 -1.46 5.05
N LEU A 161 8.54 -1.87 4.30
CA LEU A 161 9.94 -1.89 4.71
C LEU A 161 10.77 -1.31 3.57
N VAL A 162 11.60 -0.31 3.87
CA VAL A 162 12.55 0.28 2.93
C VAL A 162 13.95 0.09 3.49
N ALA A 163 14.84 -0.44 2.68
CA ALA A 163 16.24 -0.53 3.02
C ALA A 163 17.14 -0.28 1.81
N ASN A 164 18.33 0.26 2.04
CA ASN A 164 19.25 0.58 0.95
C ASN A 164 20.72 0.37 1.32
N SER A 165 21.58 0.45 0.31
CA SER A 165 23.02 0.24 0.43
C SER A 165 23.77 1.33 1.19
N GLU A 166 23.13 2.45 1.52
CA GLU A 166 23.67 3.52 2.36
C GLU A 166 23.39 3.27 3.85
N GLY A 167 22.78 2.12 4.18
CA GLY A 167 22.54 1.69 5.55
C GLY A 167 21.15 2.03 6.09
N VAL A 168 20.24 2.55 5.25
CA VAL A 168 18.85 2.75 5.68
C VAL A 168 18.18 1.41 5.92
N PHE A 169 17.47 1.28 7.04
CA PHE A 169 16.49 0.22 7.29
C PHE A 169 15.32 0.80 8.09
N SER A 170 14.16 0.96 7.45
CA SER A 170 13.01 1.64 8.03
C SER A 170 11.71 0.94 7.66
N ALA A 171 10.85 0.69 8.64
CA ALA A 171 9.53 0.13 8.44
C ALA A 171 8.44 1.11 8.87
N ASP A 172 7.25 0.96 8.29
CA ASP A 172 6.07 1.76 8.64
C ASP A 172 4.79 0.94 8.48
N THR A 173 3.78 1.24 9.28
CA THR A 173 2.43 0.66 9.19
C THR A 173 1.42 1.76 8.95
N GLN A 174 0.87 1.78 7.75
CA GLN A 174 -0.03 2.82 7.26
C GLN A 174 -1.46 2.30 7.26
N VAL A 175 -2.31 2.93 8.06
CA VAL A 175 -3.74 2.66 8.08
C VAL A 175 -4.46 3.79 7.35
N ARG A 176 -5.31 3.44 6.40
CA ARG A 176 -6.17 4.38 5.67
C ARG A 176 -7.60 3.89 5.66
N THR A 177 -8.53 4.81 5.80
CA THR A 177 -9.97 4.57 5.64
C THR A 177 -10.53 5.74 4.85
N LEU A 178 -11.39 5.46 3.89
CA LEU A 178 -12.08 6.44 3.07
C LEU A 178 -13.55 6.06 3.01
N PHE A 179 -14.41 7.03 3.28
CA PHE A 179 -15.83 6.96 2.98
C PHE A 179 -16.17 8.06 1.99
N ARG A 180 -16.97 7.75 0.98
CA ARG A 180 -17.45 8.71 -0.01
C ARG A 180 -18.91 8.48 -0.33
N ILE A 181 -19.61 9.56 -0.63
CA ILE A 181 -20.99 9.54 -1.14
C ILE A 181 -21.09 10.50 -2.32
N SER A 182 -21.90 10.12 -3.30
CA SER A 182 -22.35 10.96 -4.41
C SER A 182 -23.86 10.81 -4.54
N ALA A 183 -24.56 11.92 -4.75
CA ALA A 183 -26.00 11.94 -4.99
C ALA A 183 -26.30 12.75 -6.25
N ILE A 184 -27.29 12.30 -7.02
CA ILE A 184 -27.81 13.01 -8.19
C ILE A 184 -29.23 13.45 -7.87
N ALA A 185 -29.46 14.75 -7.97
CA ALA A 185 -30.79 15.34 -7.85
C ALA A 185 -31.33 15.72 -9.23
N ASN A 186 -32.60 15.47 -9.48
CA ASN A 186 -33.32 15.90 -10.67
C ASN A 186 -34.31 17.00 -10.30
N GLY A 187 -34.03 18.23 -10.73
CA GLY A 187 -34.91 19.38 -10.51
C GLY A 187 -35.26 20.08 -11.83
N ASP A 188 -35.91 21.24 -11.72
CA ASP A 188 -36.41 21.99 -12.89
C ASP A 188 -35.32 22.41 -13.88
N ALA A 189 -34.09 22.60 -13.40
CA ALA A 189 -32.92 22.94 -14.21
C ALA A 189 -32.17 21.70 -14.76
N GLY A 190 -32.71 20.50 -14.57
CA GLY A 190 -32.11 19.22 -14.96
C GLY A 190 -31.35 18.52 -13.83
N MET A 191 -30.55 17.51 -14.19
CA MET A 191 -29.80 16.70 -13.23
C MET A 191 -28.55 17.42 -12.73
N GLN A 192 -28.32 17.37 -11.42
CA GLN A 192 -27.15 17.92 -10.73
C GLN A 192 -26.53 16.89 -9.80
N THR A 193 -25.20 16.93 -9.64
CA THR A 193 -24.46 15.97 -8.80
C THR A 193 -23.77 16.68 -7.64
N GLY A 194 -23.93 16.13 -6.43
CA GLY A 194 -23.18 16.52 -5.24
C GLY A 194 -22.38 15.34 -4.69
N TYR A 195 -21.20 15.61 -4.12
CA TYR A 195 -20.36 14.57 -3.52
C TYR A 195 -19.69 15.07 -2.24
N GLN A 196 -19.37 14.13 -1.35
CA GLN A 196 -18.57 14.38 -0.15
C GLN A 196 -17.73 13.14 0.17
N SER A 197 -16.53 13.36 0.72
CA SER A 197 -15.63 12.31 1.18
C SER A 197 -15.03 12.63 2.55
N LEU A 198 -14.62 11.59 3.25
CA LEU A 198 -13.92 11.64 4.53
C LEU A 198 -12.87 10.52 4.58
N GLY A 199 -11.59 10.85 4.80
CA GLY A 199 -10.51 9.86 4.90
C GLY A 199 -9.12 10.45 4.82
#